data_AF-A0A3C1CHW1-F1
#
_entry.id   AF-A0A3C1CHW1-F1
#
_cell.length_a   1.000
_cell.length_b   1.000
_cell.length_c   1.000
_cell.angle_alpha   90.00
_cell.angle_beta   90.00
_cell.angle_gamma   90.00
#
_symmetry.space_group_name_H-M   'P 1'
#
loop_
_entity.id
_entity.type
_entity.pdbx_description
1 polymer ?
#
loop_
_entity_poly.entity_id
_entity_poly.type
_entity_poly.pdbx_seq_one_letter_code
_entity_poly.pdbx_strand_id
1 'polypeptide(L)'
;MIGSGDADVGTSRERARQGRLRRLALILVPVAVWLLVRALLYPNRVIVFPHIPAAMVPFVPAILLMVVLVAVMAGPLIGAGRSPHVLYRPSEIDTRFEDVRGAGTVVEEVVKSLNLFLAHKTFAERMGGSPRRALLFEGPPGTG
;
A
#
# COMPACT_ATOMS: atom_id res chain seq x y z
N MET A 1 21.17 -17.85 -18.56
CA MET A 1 20.24 -16.73 -18.83
C MET A 1 18.88 -17.31 -19.14
N ILE A 2 17.91 -17.17 -18.23
CA ILE A 2 16.52 -17.55 -18.46
C ILE A 2 15.69 -16.29 -18.26
N GLY A 3 14.92 -15.91 -19.28
CA GLY A 3 13.98 -14.80 -19.23
C GLY A 3 12.86 -15.11 -18.26
N SER A 4 13.02 -14.68 -17.01
CA SER A 4 12.04 -14.74 -15.92
C SER A 4 11.33 -13.39 -15.72
N GLY A 5 11.32 -12.53 -16.74
CA GLY A 5 10.84 -11.16 -16.64
C GLY A 5 9.32 -10.97 -16.69
N ASP A 6 8.55 -11.96 -17.15
CA ASP A 6 7.18 -11.69 -17.62
C ASP A 6 6.07 -12.47 -16.90
N ALA A 7 6.39 -13.50 -16.12
CA ALA A 7 5.36 -14.39 -15.58
C ALA A 7 4.53 -13.75 -14.45
N ASP A 8 5.10 -12.84 -13.65
CA ASP A 8 4.48 -12.46 -12.36
C ASP A 8 4.38 -10.95 -12.08
N VAL A 9 5.08 -10.11 -12.85
CA VAL A 9 5.07 -8.66 -12.65
C VAL A 9 3.80 -8.02 -13.24
N GLY A 10 3.27 -8.57 -14.34
CA GLY A 10 2.06 -8.08 -15.00
C GLY A 10 0.79 -8.24 -14.15
N THR A 11 0.58 -9.42 -13.56
CA THR A 11 -0.61 -9.73 -12.73
C THR A 11 -0.59 -8.97 -11.40
N SER A 12 0.60 -8.68 -10.87
CA SER A 12 0.79 -7.91 -9.63
C SER A 12 0.51 -6.41 -9.82
N ARG A 13 0.86 -5.84 -10.99
CA ARG A 13 0.54 -4.44 -11.34
C ARG A 13 -0.97 -4.21 -11.43
N GLU A 14 -1.72 -5.13 -12.02
CA GLU A 14 -3.17 -4.96 -12.22
C GLU A 14 -3.97 -5.03 -10.91
N ARG A 15 -3.59 -5.92 -9.97
CA ARG A 15 -4.22 -6.00 -8.64
C ARG A 15 -4.00 -4.73 -7.80
N ALA A 16 -2.83 -4.11 -7.91
CA ALA A 16 -2.55 -2.84 -7.22
C ALA A 16 -3.42 -1.68 -7.73
N ARG A 17 -3.75 -1.68 -9.02
CA ARG A 17 -4.64 -0.69 -9.65
C ARG A 17 -6.10 -0.89 -9.23
N GLN A 18 -6.58 -2.14 -9.20
CA GLN A 18 -7.93 -2.48 -8.76
C GLN A 18 -8.18 -2.15 -7.28
N GLY A 19 -7.17 -2.26 -6.41
CA GLY A 19 -7.30 -1.89 -5.00
C GLY A 19 -7.60 -0.40 -4.77
N ARG A 20 -6.98 0.49 -5.57
CA ARG A 20 -7.27 1.93 -5.51
C ARG A 20 -8.68 2.24 -6.01
N LEU A 21 -9.08 1.60 -7.11
CA LEU A 21 -10.44 1.74 -7.66
C LEU A 21 -11.51 1.19 -6.71
N ARG A 22 -11.25 0.08 -6.01
CA ARG A 22 -12.16 -0.45 -4.98
C ARG A 22 -12.27 0.46 -3.76
N ARG A 23 -11.18 1.09 -3.29
CA ARG A 23 -11.26 2.08 -2.20
C ARG A 23 -12.04 3.32 -2.63
N LEU A 24 -11.80 3.82 -3.84
CA LEU A 24 -12.58 4.91 -4.42
C LEU A 24 -14.05 4.52 -4.54
N ALA A 25 -14.35 3.33 -5.06
CA ALA A 25 -15.71 2.81 -5.15
C ALA A 25 -16.37 2.65 -3.77
N LEU A 26 -15.65 2.20 -2.74
CA LEU A 26 -16.20 2.04 -1.40
C LEU A 26 -16.58 3.38 -0.75
N ILE A 27 -15.95 4.49 -1.16
CA ILE A 27 -16.32 5.85 -0.74
C ILE A 27 -17.39 6.44 -1.65
N LEU A 28 -17.22 6.34 -2.98
CA LEU A 28 -18.11 6.94 -3.98
C LEU A 28 -19.45 6.24 -4.10
N VAL A 29 -19.52 4.91 -3.93
CA VAL A 29 -20.77 4.15 -4.05
C VAL A 29 -21.79 4.54 -2.96
N PRO A 30 -21.44 4.61 -1.66
CA PRO A 30 -22.41 5.08 -0.66
C PRO A 30 -22.88 6.51 -0.94
N VAL A 31 -21.98 7.40 -1.40
CA VAL A 31 -22.35 8.77 -1.79
C VAL A 31 -23.28 8.77 -3.02
N ALA A 32 -23.00 7.95 -4.03
CA ALA A 32 -23.80 7.84 -5.24
C ALA A 32 -25.17 7.20 -4.95
N VAL A 33 -25.22 6.16 -4.11
CA VAL A 33 -26.47 5.53 -3.65
C VAL A 33 -27.31 6.52 -2.85
N TRP A 34 -26.69 7.28 -1.96
CA TRP A 34 -27.36 8.35 -1.23
C TRP A 34 -27.94 9.40 -2.19
N LEU A 35 -27.18 9.85 -3.19
CA LEU A 35 -27.65 10.78 -4.22
C LEU A 35 -28.78 10.22 -5.10
N LEU A 36 -28.73 8.92 -5.43
CA LEU A 36 -29.75 8.22 -6.24
C LEU A 36 -31.07 8.05 -5.49
N VAL A 37 -31.00 7.56 -4.25
CA VAL A 37 -32.17 7.43 -3.35
C VAL A 37 -32.78 8.81 -3.11
N ARG A 38 -31.94 9.83 -2.93
CA ARG A 38 -32.35 11.23 -2.80
C ARG A 38 -33.03 11.77 -4.08
N ALA A 39 -32.46 11.53 -5.26
CA ALA A 39 -33.01 12.00 -6.54
C ALA A 39 -34.36 11.34 -6.87
N LEU A 40 -34.56 10.08 -6.45
CA LEU A 40 -35.78 9.32 -6.75
C LEU A 40 -36.92 9.62 -5.76
N LEU A 41 -36.62 9.85 -4.48
CA LEU A 41 -37.63 10.06 -3.44
C LEU A 41 -37.96 11.54 -3.16
N TYR A 42 -37.09 12.48 -3.53
CA TYR A 42 -37.31 13.92 -3.31
C TYR A 42 -37.00 14.76 -4.56
N PRO A 43 -37.82 14.70 -5.62
CA PRO A 43 -37.53 15.31 -6.92
C PRO A 43 -37.39 16.84 -6.88
N ASN A 44 -37.94 17.50 -5.85
CA ASN A 44 -38.16 18.95 -5.83
C ASN A 44 -37.42 19.71 -4.71
N ARG A 45 -36.37 19.12 -4.10
CA ARG A 45 -35.49 19.83 -3.16
C ARG A 45 -34.00 19.63 -3.50
N VAL A 46 -33.38 20.72 -3.96
CA VAL A 46 -31.97 20.77 -4.39
C VAL A 46 -31.00 20.70 -3.19
N ILE A 47 -31.45 21.11 -1.99
CA ILE A 47 -30.69 21.00 -0.73
C ILE A 47 -31.69 20.69 0.39
N VAL A 48 -31.69 19.47 0.91
CA VAL A 48 -32.36 19.16 2.17
C VAL A 48 -31.31 19.37 3.24
N PHE A 49 -31.28 20.56 3.84
CA PHE A 49 -30.66 20.66 5.15
C PHE A 49 -31.41 19.67 6.06
N PRO A 50 -30.73 18.75 6.77
CA PRO A 50 -31.39 18.02 7.84
C PRO A 50 -32.04 19.08 8.71
N HIS A 51 -33.37 19.00 8.90
CA HIS A 51 -34.08 19.97 9.73
C HIS A 51 -33.57 19.72 11.15
N ILE A 52 -32.58 20.50 11.57
CA ILE A 52 -32.06 20.45 12.93
C ILE A 52 -33.22 20.95 13.79
N PRO A 53 -33.77 20.13 14.71
CA PRO A 53 -34.81 20.58 15.63
C PRO A 53 -34.33 21.86 16.31
N ALA A 54 -35.19 22.87 16.48
CA ALA A 54 -34.79 24.16 17.07
C ALA A 54 -34.09 23.99 18.43
N ALA A 55 -34.42 22.92 19.17
CA ALA A 55 -33.78 22.52 20.42
C ALA A 55 -32.30 22.12 20.29
N MET A 56 -31.84 21.72 19.11
CA MET A 56 -30.46 21.27 18.86
C MET A 56 -29.54 22.37 18.32
N VAL A 57 -30.09 23.49 17.84
CA VAL A 57 -29.33 24.63 17.29
C VAL A 57 -28.30 25.19 18.29
N PRO A 58 -28.59 25.33 19.60
CA PRO A 58 -27.60 25.81 20.57
C PRO A 58 -26.39 24.87 20.76
N PHE A 59 -26.55 23.57 20.49
CA PHE A 59 -25.49 22.58 20.66
C PHE A 59 -24.63 22.38 19.42
N VAL A 60 -25.04 22.91 18.26
CA VAL A 60 -24.30 22.81 16.98
C VAL A 60 -22.85 23.32 17.11
N PRO A 61 -22.57 24.48 17.72
CA PRO A 61 -21.19 24.95 17.88
C PRO A 61 -20.33 24.00 18.72
N ALA A 62 -20.90 23.42 19.79
CA ALA A 62 -20.19 22.49 20.67
C ALA A 62 -19.89 21.15 19.97
N ILE A 63 -20.86 20.62 19.21
CA ILE A 63 -20.69 19.40 18.41
C ILE A 63 -19.63 19.62 17.32
N LEU A 64 -19.68 20.75 16.63
CA LEU A 64 -18.71 21.10 15.60
C LEU A 64 -17.30 21.19 16.17
N LEU A 65 -17.14 21.85 17.32
CA LEU A 65 -15.85 21.95 18.01
C LEU A 65 -15.34 20.58 18.46
N MET A 66 -16.20 19.71 18.96
CA MET A 66 -15.84 18.35 19.34
C MET A 66 -15.38 17.51 18.14
N VAL A 67 -16.06 17.62 16.99
CA VAL A 67 -15.64 16.94 15.75
C VAL A 67 -14.28 17.45 15.27
N VAL A 68 -14.04 18.77 15.32
CA VAL A 68 -12.75 19.36 14.96
C VAL A 68 -11.65 18.86 15.90
N LEU A 69 -11.90 18.80 17.22
CA LEU A 69 -10.94 18.30 18.20
C LEU A 69 -10.58 16.83 17.92
N VAL A 70 -11.59 15.98 17.68
CA VAL A 70 -11.38 14.57 17.35
C VAL A 70 -10.61 14.42 16.04
N ALA A 71 -10.91 15.23 15.03
CA ALA A 71 -10.19 15.21 13.76
C ALA A 71 -8.71 15.61 13.91
N VAL A 72 -8.43 16.66 14.69
CA VAL A 72 -7.06 17.12 14.98
C VAL A 72 -6.28 16.07 15.78
N MET A 73 -6.93 15.37 16.72
CA MET A 73 -6.28 14.29 17.47
C MET A 73 -6.08 13.02 16.62
N ALA A 74 -7.09 12.59 15.87
CA ALA A 74 -7.04 11.34 15.11
C ALA A 74 -6.20 11.43 13.82
N GLY A 75 -6.11 12.61 13.20
CA GLY A 75 -5.37 12.83 11.96
C GLY A 75 -3.90 12.37 12.04
N PRO A 76 -3.13 12.83 13.05
CA PRO A 76 -1.76 12.38 13.26
C PRO A 76 -1.64 10.89 13.57
N LEU A 77 -2.55 10.30 14.36
CA LEU A 77 -2.51 8.86 14.66
C LEU A 77 -2.66 8.00 13.40
N ILE A 78 -3.51 8.43 12.46
CA ILE A 78 -3.70 7.73 11.18
C ILE A 78 -2.50 7.98 10.24
N GLY A 79 -1.91 9.18 10.26
CA GLY A 79 -0.79 9.56 9.41
C GLY A 79 0.57 8.97 9.83
N ALA A 80 0.80 8.85 11.15
CA ALA A 80 2.06 8.42 11.74
C ALA A 80 2.37 6.93 11.55
N GLY A 81 1.39 6.11 11.16
CA GLY A 81 1.59 4.67 10.89
C GLY A 81 2.42 4.35 9.64
N ARG A 82 2.90 5.36 8.90
CA ARG A 82 3.74 5.14 7.71
C ARG A 82 5.20 5.07 8.12
N SER A 83 5.78 3.87 8.05
CA SER A 83 7.22 3.68 8.19
C SER A 83 7.97 4.57 7.17
N PRO A 84 8.92 5.41 7.62
CA PRO A 84 9.81 6.14 6.74
C PRO A 84 10.69 5.14 5.96
N HIS A 85 10.22 4.70 4.80
CA HIS A 85 10.99 3.85 3.90
C HIS A 85 11.55 4.74 2.79
N VAL A 86 12.87 4.73 2.64
CA VAL A 86 13.54 5.29 1.47
C VAL A 86 13.57 4.20 0.42
N LEU A 87 13.03 4.49 -0.77
CA LEU A 87 13.06 3.58 -1.90
C LEU A 87 14.27 3.92 -2.76
N TYR A 88 15.22 2.98 -2.85
CA TYR A 88 16.33 3.05 -3.79
C TYR A 88 15.92 2.47 -5.13
N ARG A 89 16.18 3.20 -6.21
CA ARG A 89 15.95 2.72 -7.58
C ARG A 89 17.20 2.04 -8.12
N PRO A 90 17.07 1.06 -9.02
CA PRO A 90 18.23 0.42 -9.64
C PRO A 90 19.19 1.40 -10.34
N SER A 91 18.70 2.56 -10.80
CA SER A 91 19.52 3.61 -11.42
C SER A 91 20.34 4.45 -10.43
N GLU A 92 20.08 4.33 -9.13
CA GLU A 92 20.79 5.06 -8.06
C GLU A 92 21.88 4.20 -7.41
N ILE A 93 22.05 2.96 -7.86
CA ILE A 93 23.04 2.00 -7.36
C ILE A 93 24.13 1.86 -8.42
N ASP A 94 25.32 2.40 -8.12
CA ASP A 94 26.45 2.40 -9.07
C ASP A 94 27.26 1.09 -9.06
N THR A 95 27.04 0.22 -8.07
CA THR A 95 27.80 -1.03 -7.89
C THR A 95 27.06 -2.25 -8.43
N ARG A 96 27.82 -3.18 -9.02
CA ARG A 96 27.32 -4.45 -9.58
C ARG A 96 27.99 -5.66 -8.94
N PHE A 97 27.41 -6.84 -9.15
CA PHE A 97 27.99 -8.10 -8.65
C PHE A 97 29.39 -8.39 -9.21
N GLU A 98 29.74 -7.84 -10.37
CA GLU A 98 31.07 -7.95 -10.99
C GLU A 98 32.15 -7.13 -10.28
N ASP A 99 31.75 -6.11 -9.51
CA ASP A 99 32.67 -5.26 -8.74
C ASP A 99 33.12 -5.92 -7.43
N VAL A 100 32.43 -7.00 -7.01
CA VAL A 100 32.75 -7.71 -5.77
C VAL A 100 34.00 -8.59 -5.97
N ARG A 101 35.02 -8.37 -5.14
CA ARG A 101 36.29 -9.11 -5.18
C ARG A 101 36.50 -9.92 -3.91
N GLY A 102 37.10 -11.10 -4.03
CA GLY A 102 37.47 -11.94 -2.89
C GLY A 102 36.35 -12.81 -2.28
N ALA A 103 35.10 -12.65 -2.71
CA ALA A 103 33.93 -13.35 -2.15
C ALA A 103 33.08 -14.11 -3.18
N GLY A 104 33.71 -14.70 -4.22
CA GLY A 104 33.01 -15.31 -5.36
C GLY A 104 31.97 -16.38 -4.98
N THR A 105 32.30 -17.27 -4.04
CA THR A 105 31.37 -18.31 -3.56
C THR A 105 30.14 -17.72 -2.88
N VAL A 106 30.31 -16.63 -2.12
CA VAL A 106 29.20 -15.94 -1.44
C VAL A 106 28.31 -15.25 -2.47
N VAL A 107 28.89 -14.59 -3.47
CA VAL A 107 28.13 -13.95 -4.55
C VAL A 107 27.27 -14.98 -5.29
N GLU A 108 27.82 -16.16 -5.59
CA GLU A 108 27.06 -17.24 -6.26
C GLU A 108 25.86 -17.70 -5.43
N GLU A 109 26.03 -17.89 -4.12
CA GLU A 109 24.95 -18.27 -3.21
C GLU A 109 23.87 -17.18 -3.10
N VAL A 110 24.28 -15.91 -3.07
CA VAL A 110 23.38 -14.75 -3.08
C VAL A 110 22.57 -14.71 -4.36
N VAL A 111 23.20 -14.86 -5.53
CA VAL A 111 22.50 -14.89 -6.82
C VAL A 111 21.48 -16.01 -6.87
N LYS A 112 21.82 -17.21 -6.38
CA LYS A 112 20.89 -18.34 -6.31
C LYS A 112 19.69 -18.05 -5.40
N SER A 113 19.94 -17.44 -4.24
CA SER A 113 18.91 -17.08 -3.27
C SER A 113 17.99 -15.97 -3.79
N LEU A 114 18.54 -14.94 -4.45
CA LEU A 114 17.76 -13.86 -5.08
C LEU A 114 16.86 -14.39 -6.21
N ASN A 115 17.38 -15.30 -7.04
CA ASN A 115 16.55 -15.96 -8.06
C ASN A 115 15.37 -16.71 -7.44
N LEU A 116 15.56 -17.37 -6.29
CA LEU A 116 14.48 -18.03 -5.57
C LEU A 116 13.47 -17.03 -5.00
N PHE A 117 13.91 -15.87 -4.49
CA PHE A 117 13.01 -14.80 -4.03
C PHE A 117 12.16 -14.25 -5.19
N LEU A 118 12.78 -14.00 -6.34
CA LEU A 118 12.08 -13.50 -7.52
C LEU A 118 11.06 -14.53 -8.03
N ALA A 119 11.38 -15.82 -7.92
CA ALA A 119 10.49 -16.93 -8.29
C ALA A 119 9.55 -17.41 -7.17
N HIS A 120 9.37 -16.64 -6.09
CA HIS A 120 8.65 -17.11 -4.88
C HIS A 120 7.22 -17.60 -5.14
N LYS A 121 6.46 -17.00 -6.07
CA LYS A 121 5.09 -17.45 -6.37
C LYS A 121 5.08 -18.80 -7.06
N THR A 122 5.89 -18.97 -8.11
CA THR A 122 6.04 -20.26 -8.79
C THR A 122 6.50 -21.35 -7.82
N PHE A 123 7.41 -21.01 -6.90
CA PHE A 123 7.89 -21.93 -5.87
C PHE A 123 6.78 -22.33 -4.88
N ALA A 124 6.03 -21.35 -4.36
CA ALA A 124 4.94 -21.60 -3.42
C ALA A 124 3.79 -22.39 -4.06
N GLU A 125 3.40 -22.05 -5.30
CA GLU A 125 2.26 -22.66 -5.99
C GLU A 125 2.55 -24.06 -6.53
N ARG A 126 3.76 -24.30 -7.08
CA ARG A 126 4.08 -25.58 -7.74
C ARG A 126 4.88 -26.55 -6.88
N MET A 127 5.71 -26.06 -5.96
CA MET A 127 6.59 -26.90 -5.15
C MET A 127 6.15 -27.04 -3.70
N GLY A 128 5.09 -26.34 -3.28
CA GLY A 128 4.50 -26.45 -1.93
C GLY A 128 5.44 -26.01 -0.79
N GLY A 129 6.58 -25.41 -1.10
CA GLY A 129 7.57 -24.98 -0.14
C GLY A 129 7.37 -23.53 0.31
N SER A 130 7.77 -23.22 1.55
CA SER A 130 7.85 -21.84 2.02
C SER A 130 9.04 -21.13 1.37
N PRO A 131 8.84 -20.04 0.60
CA PRO A 131 9.94 -19.30 0.02
C PRO A 131 10.79 -18.67 1.13
N ARG A 132 12.12 -18.68 0.95
CA ARG A 132 13.03 -17.92 1.82
C ARG A 132 12.63 -16.42 1.77
N ARG A 133 12.74 -15.69 2.88
CA ARG A 133 12.22 -14.31 3.03
C ARG A 133 13.28 -13.23 3.25
N ALA A 134 14.45 -13.61 3.76
CA ALA A 134 15.52 -12.69 4.10
C ALA A 134 16.88 -13.39 3.98
N LEU A 135 17.92 -12.59 3.81
CA LEU A 135 19.33 -12.96 3.88
C LEU A 135 19.96 -12.08 4.96
N LEU A 136 20.72 -12.68 5.87
CA LEU A 136 21.54 -11.98 6.85
C LEU A 136 22.99 -12.14 6.44
N PHE A 137 23.69 -11.03 6.25
CA PHE A 137 25.12 -11.02 6.00
C PHE A 137 25.84 -10.76 7.33
N GLU A 138 26.80 -11.61 7.68
CA GLU A 138 27.65 -11.47 8.87
C GLU A 138 29.13 -11.45 8.47
N GLY A 139 29.93 -10.65 9.19
CA GLY A 139 31.36 -10.56 8.95
C GLY A 139 32.02 -9.41 9.72
N PRO A 140 33.37 -9.38 9.78
CA PRO A 140 34.13 -8.24 10.29
C PRO A 140 33.82 -6.95 9.50
N PRO A 141 34.00 -5.76 10.11
CA PRO A 141 33.83 -4.51 9.37
C PRO A 141 34.80 -4.43 8.17
N GLY A 142 34.30 -4.00 7.02
CA GLY A 142 35.10 -3.82 5.80
C GLY A 142 35.13 -5.02 4.83
N THR A 143 34.28 -6.03 5.01
CA THR A 143 34.17 -7.21 4.12
C THR A 143 33.05 -7.13 3.09
N GLY A 144 32.30 -6.02 3.06
CA GLY A 144 31.16 -5.78 2.17
C GLY A 144 31.35 -4.57 1.28
#